data_AF-A0A8G8BQ84-F1
#
_entry.id   AF-A0A8G8BQ84-F1
#
_cell.length_a   1.000
_cell.length_b   1.000
_cell.length_c   1.000
_cell.angle_alpha   90.00
_cell.angle_beta   90.00
_cell.angle_gamma   90.00
#
_symmetry.space_group_name_H-M   'P 1'
#
loop_
_entity.id
_entity.type
_entity.pdbx_description
1 polymer ?
#
loop_
_entity_poly.entity_id
_entity_poly.type
_entity_poly.pdbx_seq_one_letter_code
_entity_poly.pdbx_strand_id
1 'polypeptide(L)'
;MKSISMISQPEETWLDCLSSIYPPTGVMVIGAGNGSSIWVQWLYKKCVNPVILVEGNQKQFQLLKHNIPLNKEWVFLNKIVIFGSEPHIFHYVDNSRENGLLSPEQLHSLWPNIKCIGEEAIHNGITLNSLQKSENLPLNWLFIDCLPAPEILEHAGDMLHRIEVVVSRVVIQDEPFSASLKNLDKVLNEVGMRRVHLFQERHPSIGYAIYTRNVALKITEAESLKEEIKQQQRKISILQSSLEQQSVEYELKIHDIEKKHKLEFEKILDKKNHIKNELLKLKNKLELSVINLNEFHAVNENILSKYEIHTDNVCTMMKKIEEQQKEIYTQINKNLPVLIKKELDAKLNKSVRHVEAFISIQQYLTHGDCITGFHGWPISPDMGVFLLEKIRERNYDAIIEFGSGVSTLLIAKGLMAFNLFKDNEDKCFISFDHDEYYFTNTQSLLAYHGVESMVDLYLTPLKEWSDCTGCYKYYSCEDVLIELAKRIQDGSKRLLVLVDGPPGNTCANARYPALPFMSHFISNHEIDWVLDDAYRDEEKLTAELWKKYWSAENIQFTHDFIKNEKGMFFATTYGRKSTS
;
A
#
# COMPACT_ATOMS: atom_id res chain seq x y z
N MET A 1 78.55 20.85 -19.93
CA MET A 1 78.20 22.14 -20.57
C MET A 1 77.89 21.93 -22.05
N LYS A 2 76.61 21.87 -22.38
CA LYS A 2 75.99 22.46 -23.57
C LYS A 2 74.51 22.57 -23.24
N SER A 3 74.17 23.70 -22.62
CA SER A 3 72.81 24.19 -22.52
C SER A 3 72.29 24.41 -23.93
N ILE A 4 71.42 23.53 -24.40
CA ILE A 4 70.57 23.82 -25.56
C ILE A 4 69.26 24.29 -24.97
N SER A 5 69.03 25.59 -25.08
CA SER A 5 67.76 26.25 -24.82
C SER A 5 66.62 25.48 -25.52
N MET A 6 65.67 24.97 -24.73
CA MET A 6 64.36 24.53 -25.23
C MET A 6 63.56 25.75 -25.67
N ILE A 7 63.92 26.32 -26.82
CA ILE A 7 63.04 27.25 -27.52
C ILE A 7 62.07 26.35 -28.28
N SER A 8 60.82 26.26 -27.82
CA SER A 8 59.75 25.62 -28.59
C SER A 8 59.68 26.30 -29.96
N GLN A 9 59.54 25.49 -31.03
CA GLN A 9 59.29 26.06 -32.34
C GLN A 9 57.97 26.86 -32.28
N PRO A 10 57.81 27.96 -33.04
CA PRO A 10 56.59 28.79 -33.00
C PRO A 10 55.29 27.98 -33.23
N GLU A 11 55.40 26.85 -33.91
CA GLU A 11 54.31 25.94 -34.25
C GLU A 11 53.85 25.07 -33.06
N GLU A 12 54.66 24.91 -32.01
CA GLU A 12 54.35 24.10 -30.80
C GLU A 12 53.84 24.96 -29.63
N THR A 13 53.98 26.29 -29.70
CA THR A 13 53.73 27.19 -28.56
C THR A 13 52.27 27.18 -28.08
N TRP A 14 51.31 26.96 -28.98
CA TRP A 14 49.90 26.88 -28.60
C TRP A 14 49.56 25.60 -27.84
N LEU A 15 50.26 24.48 -28.10
CA LEU A 15 50.11 23.24 -27.34
C LEU A 15 50.60 23.43 -25.90
N ASP A 16 51.72 24.14 -25.72
CA ASP A 16 52.22 24.51 -24.39
C ASP A 16 51.23 25.40 -23.62
N CYS A 17 50.62 26.37 -24.30
CA CYS A 17 49.58 27.20 -23.70
C CYS A 17 48.34 26.39 -23.32
N LEU A 18 47.84 25.54 -24.22
CA LEU A 18 46.67 24.70 -23.94
C LEU A 18 46.95 23.69 -22.84
N SER A 19 48.12 23.07 -22.80
CA SER A 19 48.48 22.12 -21.74
C SER A 19 48.63 22.78 -20.36
N SER A 20 48.89 24.09 -20.34
CA SER A 20 48.92 24.86 -19.09
C SER A 20 47.51 25.15 -18.57
N ILE A 21 46.52 25.29 -19.46
CA ILE A 21 45.11 25.53 -19.10
C ILE A 21 44.38 24.21 -18.82
N TYR A 22 44.59 23.21 -19.67
CA TYR A 22 44.01 21.87 -19.59
C TYR A 22 45.13 20.83 -19.55
N PRO A 23 45.72 20.54 -18.37
CA PRO A 23 46.79 19.55 -18.27
C PRO A 23 46.36 18.19 -18.83
N PRO A 24 47.12 17.58 -19.76
CA PRO A 24 46.74 16.30 -20.33
C PRO A 24 46.89 15.19 -19.26
N THR A 25 45.77 14.65 -18.81
CA THR A 25 45.71 13.47 -17.93
C THR A 25 45.68 12.17 -18.72
N GLY A 26 45.47 12.27 -20.03
CA GLY A 26 45.68 11.21 -21.00
C GLY A 26 45.16 11.61 -22.37
N VAL A 27 45.80 11.08 -23.41
CA VAL A 27 45.67 11.57 -24.79
C VAL A 27 45.41 10.42 -25.74
N MET A 28 44.48 10.61 -26.69
CA MET A 28 44.25 9.69 -27.78
C MET A 28 44.49 10.40 -29.12
N VAL A 29 45.26 9.78 -30.00
CA VAL A 29 45.53 10.27 -31.36
C VAL A 29 45.03 9.24 -32.36
N ILE A 30 44.01 9.61 -33.12
CA ILE A 30 43.46 8.82 -34.23
C ILE A 30 44.10 9.32 -35.52
N GLY A 31 44.58 8.41 -36.37
CA GLY A 31 45.33 8.79 -37.57
C GLY A 31 46.77 9.21 -37.23
N ALA A 32 47.43 8.51 -36.31
CA ALA A 32 48.77 8.86 -35.85
C ALA A 32 49.86 8.82 -36.95
N GLY A 33 49.54 8.24 -38.12
CA GLY A 33 50.43 8.14 -39.27
C GLY A 33 51.69 7.36 -38.91
N ASN A 34 52.84 7.86 -39.37
CA ASN A 34 54.16 7.32 -38.99
C ASN A 34 54.76 8.00 -37.75
N GLY A 35 53.97 8.80 -37.01
CA GLY A 35 54.40 9.51 -35.81
C GLY A 35 55.13 10.83 -36.05
N SER A 36 55.23 11.31 -37.30
CA SER A 36 55.91 12.57 -37.62
C SER A 36 55.08 13.84 -37.37
N SER A 37 53.82 13.72 -36.96
CA SER A 37 52.96 14.87 -36.71
C SER A 37 53.43 15.69 -35.49
N ILE A 38 53.15 16.99 -35.53
CA ILE A 38 53.64 17.94 -34.51
C ILE A 38 53.13 17.60 -33.11
N TRP A 39 51.86 17.18 -32.97
CA TRP A 39 51.31 16.76 -31.68
C TRP A 39 51.91 15.45 -31.18
N VAL A 40 52.15 14.44 -32.02
CA VAL A 40 52.79 13.18 -31.56
C VAL A 40 54.21 13.45 -31.07
N GLN A 41 54.97 14.26 -31.81
CA GLN A 41 56.33 14.66 -31.40
C GLN A 41 56.31 15.51 -30.13
N TRP A 42 55.36 16.45 -30.00
CA TRP A 42 55.20 17.27 -28.81
C TRP A 42 54.84 16.42 -27.58
N LEU A 43 53.88 15.49 -27.70
CA LEU A 43 53.48 14.56 -26.63
C LEU A 43 54.67 13.76 -26.11
N TYR A 44 55.52 13.28 -27.03
CA TYR A 44 56.73 12.55 -26.69
C TYR A 44 57.76 13.44 -25.97
N LYS A 45 58.05 14.63 -26.52
CA LYS A 45 58.98 15.60 -25.91
C LYS A 45 58.56 16.05 -24.52
N LYS A 46 57.25 16.16 -24.27
CA LYS A 46 56.67 16.58 -22.98
C LYS A 46 56.45 15.42 -22.01
N CYS A 47 56.78 14.19 -22.41
CA CYS A 47 56.58 12.98 -21.63
C CYS A 47 55.15 12.83 -21.12
N VAL A 48 54.17 13.15 -21.96
CA VAL A 48 52.75 12.99 -21.62
C VAL A 48 52.43 11.51 -21.53
N ASN A 49 51.78 11.09 -20.45
CA ASN A 49 51.33 9.72 -20.21
C ASN A 49 49.96 9.74 -19.50
N PRO A 50 49.05 8.80 -19.80
CA PRO A 50 49.13 7.79 -20.86
C PRO A 50 48.77 8.36 -22.25
N VAL A 51 49.26 7.72 -23.32
CA VAL A 51 48.97 8.10 -24.71
C VAL A 51 48.54 6.88 -25.51
N ILE A 52 47.43 6.99 -26.25
CA ILE A 52 46.94 5.97 -27.17
C ILE A 52 47.14 6.49 -28.59
N LEU A 53 47.94 5.80 -29.39
CA LEU A 53 48.15 6.09 -30.80
C LEU A 53 47.44 5.03 -31.65
N VAL A 54 46.51 5.47 -32.49
CA VAL A 54 45.73 4.60 -33.37
C VAL A 54 46.03 4.94 -34.83
N GLU A 55 46.43 3.94 -35.58
CA GLU A 55 46.71 4.07 -37.01
C GLU A 55 46.08 2.91 -37.79
N GLY A 56 45.24 3.24 -38.78
CA GLY A 56 44.51 2.26 -39.56
C GLY A 56 45.35 1.58 -40.64
N ASN A 57 46.29 2.31 -41.26
CA ASN A 57 47.12 1.78 -42.34
C ASN A 57 48.28 0.94 -41.77
N GLN A 58 48.32 -0.35 -42.13
CA GLN A 58 49.34 -1.27 -41.63
C GLN A 58 50.78 -0.81 -41.92
N LYS A 59 51.06 -0.23 -43.10
CA LYS A 59 52.42 0.23 -43.44
C LYS A 59 52.83 1.43 -42.58
N GLN A 60 51.93 2.40 -42.40
CA GLN A 60 52.18 3.56 -41.54
C GLN A 60 52.34 3.14 -40.08
N PHE A 61 51.54 2.20 -39.60
CA PHE A 61 51.64 1.68 -38.25
C PHE A 61 52.99 1.00 -37.94
N GLN A 62 53.55 0.24 -38.90
CA GLN A 62 54.89 -0.35 -38.72
C GLN A 62 55.96 0.76 -38.62
N LEU A 63 55.85 1.82 -39.42
CA LEU A 63 56.72 2.99 -39.32
C LEU A 63 56.52 3.74 -38.01
N LEU A 64 55.29 3.86 -37.51
CA LEU A 64 54.97 4.49 -36.22
C LEU A 64 55.69 3.81 -35.07
N LYS A 65 55.59 2.47 -34.99
CA LYS A 65 56.28 1.66 -33.98
C LYS A 65 57.80 1.75 -34.07
N HIS A 66 58.32 1.97 -35.26
CA HIS A 66 59.76 2.13 -35.47
C HIS A 66 60.24 3.54 -35.06
N ASN A 67 59.47 4.57 -35.42
CA ASN A 67 59.87 5.97 -35.26
C ASN A 67 59.66 6.51 -33.83
N ILE A 68 58.66 6.00 -33.10
CA ILE A 68 58.38 6.42 -31.73
C ILE A 68 58.99 5.41 -30.75
N PRO A 69 59.93 5.83 -29.88
CA PRO A 69 60.55 4.94 -28.90
C PRO A 69 59.51 4.32 -27.96
N LEU A 70 59.73 3.04 -27.62
CA LEU A 70 58.85 2.29 -26.72
C LEU A 70 58.78 2.96 -25.34
N ASN A 71 57.57 3.32 -24.93
CA ASN A 71 57.22 3.79 -23.58
C ASN A 71 56.12 2.85 -23.04
N LYS A 72 56.21 2.44 -21.77
CA LYS A 72 55.27 1.51 -21.14
C LYS A 72 53.84 2.07 -21.02
N GLU A 73 53.70 3.40 -20.98
CA GLU A 73 52.41 4.07 -20.86
C GLU A 73 51.85 4.54 -22.21
N TRP A 74 52.52 4.18 -23.32
CA TRP A 74 52.09 4.47 -24.69
C TRP A 74 51.55 3.21 -25.36
N VAL A 75 50.29 3.25 -25.76
CA VAL A 75 49.59 2.14 -26.40
C VAL A 75 49.53 2.37 -27.90
N PHE A 76 49.98 1.41 -28.70
CA PHE A 76 50.00 1.47 -30.15
C PHE A 76 48.99 0.47 -30.74
N LEU A 77 47.94 0.98 -31.38
CA LEU A 77 46.85 0.17 -31.92
C LEU A 77 46.79 0.28 -33.44
N ASN A 78 46.87 -0.86 -34.13
CA ASN A 78 46.53 -0.94 -35.55
C ASN A 78 45.04 -1.25 -35.69
N LYS A 79 44.24 -0.19 -35.78
CA LYS A 79 42.78 -0.28 -35.87
C LYS A 79 42.26 0.85 -36.74
N ILE A 80 41.21 0.56 -37.50
CA ILE A 80 40.47 1.58 -38.24
C ILE A 80 39.31 2.02 -37.34
N VAL A 81 39.29 3.31 -37.00
CA VAL A 81 38.21 3.90 -36.21
C VAL A 81 37.05 4.20 -37.15
N ILE A 82 35.89 3.58 -36.91
CA ILE A 82 34.68 3.73 -37.72
C ILE A 82 33.59 4.47 -36.95
N PHE A 83 32.56 4.92 -37.66
CA PHE A 83 31.35 5.51 -37.11
C PHE A 83 30.15 4.60 -37.39
N GLY A 84 29.06 4.73 -36.61
CA GLY A 84 27.87 3.88 -36.78
C GLY A 84 28.13 2.37 -36.71
N SER A 85 27.19 1.59 -37.26
CA SER A 85 27.23 0.12 -37.34
C SER A 85 27.22 -0.42 -38.77
N GLU A 86 27.25 0.47 -39.76
CA GLU A 86 27.19 0.10 -41.17
C GLU A 86 28.54 -0.49 -41.64
N PRO A 87 28.55 -1.33 -42.69
CA PRO A 87 29.79 -1.78 -43.30
C PRO A 87 30.53 -0.60 -43.93
N HIS A 88 31.78 -0.41 -43.56
CA HIS A 88 32.64 0.65 -44.11
C HIS A 88 33.68 0.07 -45.06
N ILE A 89 34.12 0.89 -46.01
CA ILE A 89 35.23 0.59 -46.92
C ILE A 89 36.40 1.51 -46.56
N PHE A 90 37.59 0.94 -46.45
CA PHE A 90 38.83 1.69 -46.35
C PHE A 90 39.43 1.85 -47.75
N HIS A 91 39.60 3.09 -48.20
CA HIS A 91 40.11 3.41 -49.52
C HIS A 91 41.62 3.69 -49.47
N TYR A 92 42.36 3.07 -50.38
CA TYR A 92 43.77 3.32 -50.61
C TYR A 92 43.95 4.18 -51.86
N VAL A 93 44.66 5.30 -51.73
CA VAL A 93 44.89 6.26 -52.81
C VAL A 93 46.38 6.53 -53.04
N ASP A 94 46.72 7.03 -54.23
CA ASP A 94 48.10 7.33 -54.65
C ASP A 94 48.84 8.29 -53.71
N ASN A 95 48.10 9.19 -53.05
CA ASN A 95 48.59 9.90 -51.88
C ASN A 95 48.26 9.16 -50.57
N SER A 96 49.17 8.32 -50.09
CA SER A 96 48.95 7.48 -48.90
C SER A 96 48.54 8.20 -47.59
N ARG A 97 48.72 9.52 -47.50
CA ARG A 97 48.25 10.34 -46.36
C ARG A 97 46.73 10.52 -46.33
N GLU A 98 46.08 10.32 -47.47
CA GLU A 98 44.64 10.49 -47.64
C GLU A 98 43.91 9.15 -47.72
N ASN A 99 44.60 8.05 -47.39
CA ASN A 99 43.95 6.76 -47.17
C ASN A 99 42.98 6.90 -45.98
N GLY A 100 41.74 6.43 -46.12
CA GLY A 100 40.74 6.64 -45.09
C GLY A 100 39.36 6.09 -45.42
N LEU A 101 38.36 6.62 -44.73
CA LEU A 101 36.96 6.24 -44.89
C LEU A 101 36.21 7.06 -45.96
N LEU A 102 36.82 8.14 -46.45
CA LEU A 102 36.26 8.92 -47.55
C LEU A 102 36.57 8.26 -48.89
N SER A 103 35.58 8.24 -49.78
CA SER A 103 35.76 7.66 -51.10
C SER A 103 36.61 8.57 -52.01
N PRO A 104 37.33 8.02 -53.01
CA PRO A 104 38.07 8.82 -53.97
C PRO A 104 37.23 9.89 -54.66
N GLU A 105 35.95 9.61 -54.93
CA GLU A 105 35.00 10.56 -55.55
C GLU A 105 34.74 11.77 -54.64
N GLN A 106 34.63 11.55 -53.33
CA GLN A 106 34.50 12.65 -52.36
C GLN A 106 35.78 13.49 -52.33
N LEU A 107 36.93 12.84 -52.43
CA LEU A 107 38.24 13.51 -52.41
C LEU A 107 38.56 14.26 -53.72
N HIS A 108 37.92 13.96 -54.85
CA HIS A 108 38.20 14.62 -56.15
C HIS A 108 38.00 16.13 -56.14
N SER A 109 37.10 16.65 -55.32
CA SER A 109 36.91 18.10 -55.21
C SER A 109 38.03 18.81 -54.45
N LEU A 110 38.81 18.08 -53.63
CA LEU A 110 40.06 18.57 -53.02
C LEU A 110 41.26 18.27 -53.92
N TRP A 111 41.32 17.06 -54.47
CA TRP A 111 42.41 16.59 -55.32
C TRP A 111 41.87 15.98 -56.61
N PRO A 112 41.71 16.77 -57.68
CA PRO A 112 41.09 16.33 -58.94
C PRO A 112 41.77 15.12 -59.61
N ASN A 113 43.05 14.88 -59.30
CA ASN A 113 43.86 13.82 -59.89
C ASN A 113 44.13 12.64 -58.94
N ILE A 114 43.47 12.57 -57.78
CA ILE A 114 43.70 11.47 -56.82
C ILE A 114 43.20 10.15 -57.40
N LYS A 115 44.05 9.11 -57.33
CA LYS A 115 43.77 7.81 -57.92
C LYS A 115 43.54 6.76 -56.84
N CYS A 116 42.47 5.99 -56.99
CA CYS A 116 42.26 4.78 -56.20
C CYS A 116 43.32 3.74 -56.57
N ILE A 117 44.10 3.30 -55.57
CA ILE A 117 45.02 2.15 -55.67
C ILE A 117 44.27 0.86 -55.33
N GLY A 118 43.30 0.92 -54.42
CA GLY A 118 42.53 -0.24 -53.98
C GLY A 118 41.57 0.09 -52.86
N GLU A 119 40.75 -0.89 -52.49
CA GLU A 119 39.70 -0.77 -51.48
C GLU A 119 39.64 -2.04 -50.64
N GLU A 120 39.30 -1.89 -49.37
CA GLU A 120 39.22 -3.01 -48.43
C GLU A 120 37.96 -2.86 -47.56
N ALA A 121 37.12 -3.89 -47.52
CA ALA A 121 35.98 -3.93 -46.62
C ALA A 121 36.46 -4.05 -45.16
N ILE A 122 35.99 -3.17 -44.29
CA ILE A 122 36.44 -3.12 -42.89
C ILE A 122 35.69 -4.19 -42.09
N HIS A 123 36.37 -5.30 -41.80
CA HIS A 123 35.82 -6.38 -40.98
C HIS A 123 36.10 -6.23 -39.48
N ASN A 124 37.12 -5.44 -39.11
CA ASN A 124 37.60 -5.27 -37.73
C ASN A 124 37.66 -3.80 -37.30
N GLY A 125 36.68 -2.99 -37.72
CA GLY A 125 36.55 -1.60 -37.30
C GLY A 125 36.16 -1.48 -35.83
N ILE A 126 36.55 -0.37 -35.19
CA ILE A 126 36.17 -0.08 -33.80
C ILE A 126 35.60 1.33 -33.70
N THR A 127 34.51 1.52 -32.95
CA THR A 127 33.99 2.87 -32.68
C THR A 127 34.85 3.56 -31.63
N LEU A 128 34.89 4.89 -31.68
CA LEU A 128 35.68 5.68 -30.74
C LEU A 128 35.29 5.43 -29.27
N ASN A 129 34.00 5.27 -28.97
CA ASN A 129 33.51 4.91 -27.64
C ASN A 129 33.98 3.52 -27.19
N SER A 130 33.95 2.53 -28.08
CA SER A 130 34.38 1.16 -27.77
C SER A 130 35.89 1.09 -27.53
N LEU A 131 36.65 1.86 -28.30
CA LEU A 131 38.09 1.98 -28.17
C LEU A 131 38.50 2.59 -26.81
N GLN A 132 37.80 3.63 -26.34
CA GLN A 132 38.07 4.18 -25.02
C GLN A 132 37.79 3.16 -23.91
N LYS A 133 36.68 2.42 -24.03
CA LYS A 133 36.29 1.40 -23.05
C LYS A 133 37.25 0.21 -22.99
N SER A 134 37.83 -0.20 -24.12
CA SER A 134 38.75 -1.34 -24.15
C SER A 134 40.06 -1.06 -23.43
N GLU A 135 40.57 0.16 -23.54
CA GLU A 135 41.85 0.55 -22.92
C GLU A 135 41.67 1.07 -21.48
N ASN A 136 40.48 1.60 -21.13
CA ASN A 136 40.14 2.09 -19.79
C ASN A 136 41.15 3.10 -19.20
N LEU A 137 41.72 3.94 -20.05
CA LEU A 137 42.69 4.97 -19.65
C LEU A 137 41.99 6.32 -19.40
N PRO A 138 42.48 7.14 -18.46
CA PRO A 138 42.04 8.53 -18.35
C PRO A 138 42.28 9.23 -19.67
N LEU A 139 41.28 9.98 -20.15
CA LEU A 139 41.33 10.63 -21.46
C LEU A 139 40.64 11.98 -21.36
N ASN A 140 41.39 13.06 -21.55
CA ASN A 140 40.88 14.42 -21.60
C ASN A 140 41.33 15.19 -22.86
N TRP A 141 42.24 14.65 -23.66
CA TRP A 141 42.68 15.24 -24.93
C TRP A 141 42.47 14.25 -26.07
N LEU A 142 41.91 14.73 -27.18
CA LEU A 142 41.63 13.92 -28.35
C LEU A 142 42.14 14.60 -29.62
N PHE A 143 43.00 13.91 -30.35
CA PHE A 143 43.47 14.31 -31.67
C PHE A 143 42.82 13.40 -32.72
N ILE A 144 42.16 13.98 -33.72
CA ILE A 144 41.61 13.26 -34.87
C ILE A 144 42.32 13.77 -36.12
N ASP A 145 43.40 13.10 -36.48
CA ASP A 145 44.24 13.39 -37.65
C ASP A 145 43.85 12.49 -38.84
N CYS A 146 42.56 12.44 -39.13
CA CYS A 146 42.02 11.72 -40.28
C CYS A 146 40.65 12.32 -40.66
N LEU A 147 40.18 11.96 -41.86
CA LEU A 147 38.84 12.31 -42.33
C LEU A 147 38.00 11.03 -42.50
N PRO A 148 36.69 11.06 -42.16
CA PRO A 148 35.95 12.22 -41.68
C PRO A 148 35.82 12.26 -40.15
N ALA A 149 36.17 13.40 -39.54
CA ALA A 149 36.12 13.55 -38.08
C ALA A 149 34.73 13.77 -37.47
N PRO A 150 33.79 14.53 -38.09
CA PRO A 150 32.46 14.76 -37.51
C PRO A 150 31.69 13.47 -37.23
N GLU A 151 31.66 12.53 -38.17
CA GLU A 151 30.93 11.27 -38.06
C GLU A 151 31.52 10.35 -37.00
N ILE A 152 32.87 10.33 -36.89
CA ILE A 152 33.58 9.61 -35.83
C ILE A 152 33.17 10.16 -34.44
N LEU A 153 33.05 11.48 -34.32
CA LEU A 153 32.72 12.16 -33.07
C LEU A 153 31.22 12.06 -32.70
N GLU A 154 30.32 12.08 -33.67
CA GLU A 154 28.88 11.93 -33.43
C GLU A 154 28.55 10.62 -32.68
N HIS A 155 29.36 9.58 -32.91
CA HIS A 155 29.22 8.26 -32.29
C HIS A 155 30.16 8.01 -31.10
N ALA A 156 30.81 9.05 -30.59
CA ALA A 156 31.73 8.95 -29.46
C ALA A 156 31.02 8.80 -28.09
N GLY A 157 29.72 9.05 -28.02
CA GLY A 157 28.90 8.91 -26.81
C GLY A 157 29.36 9.81 -25.64
N ASP A 158 29.10 9.36 -24.41
CA ASP A 158 29.38 10.15 -23.20
C ASP A 158 30.86 10.47 -22.95
N MET A 159 31.77 9.81 -23.68
CA MET A 159 33.19 10.13 -23.66
C MET A 159 33.44 11.62 -23.89
N LEU A 160 32.69 12.21 -24.84
CA LEU A 160 32.86 13.61 -25.20
C LEU A 160 32.55 14.59 -24.08
N HIS A 161 31.86 14.20 -23.00
CA HIS A 161 31.66 15.05 -21.82
C HIS A 161 32.90 15.16 -20.93
N ARG A 162 33.88 14.27 -21.12
CA ARG A 162 35.15 14.23 -20.36
C ARG A 162 36.33 14.87 -21.10
N ILE A 163 36.23 15.03 -22.42
CA ILE A 163 37.30 15.59 -23.27
C ILE A 163 37.41 17.13 -23.15
N GLU A 164 38.51 17.65 -22.67
CA GLU A 164 38.70 19.08 -22.51
C GLU A 164 39.24 19.76 -23.76
N VAL A 165 40.03 19.04 -24.55
CA VAL A 165 40.65 19.54 -25.79
C VAL A 165 40.43 18.55 -26.92
N VAL A 166 39.89 19.04 -28.04
CA VAL A 166 39.81 18.30 -29.32
C VAL A 166 40.59 19.07 -30.37
N VAL A 167 41.48 18.38 -31.07
CA VAL A 167 42.16 18.90 -32.27
C VAL A 167 41.81 17.97 -33.41
N SER A 168 41.17 18.49 -34.45
CA SER A 168 40.62 17.64 -35.50
C SER A 168 40.93 18.21 -36.88
N ARG A 169 41.40 17.32 -37.76
CA ARG A 169 41.55 17.56 -39.19
C ARG A 169 40.18 17.65 -39.84
N VAL A 170 39.95 18.69 -40.63
CA VAL A 170 38.65 19.02 -41.22
C VAL A 170 38.78 19.61 -42.62
N VAL A 171 37.71 19.48 -43.39
CA VAL A 171 37.53 20.22 -44.64
C VAL A 171 36.90 21.57 -44.32
N ILE A 172 37.54 22.66 -44.71
CA ILE A 172 37.10 24.03 -44.41
C ILE A 172 35.86 24.43 -45.24
N GLN A 173 35.64 23.75 -46.37
CA GLN A 173 34.48 23.98 -47.24
C GLN A 173 33.23 23.26 -46.70
N ASP A 174 32.06 23.91 -46.79
CA ASP A 174 30.83 23.46 -46.14
C ASP A 174 30.08 22.36 -46.89
N GLU A 175 30.09 22.35 -48.22
CA GLU A 175 29.31 21.42 -49.06
C GLU A 175 30.20 20.87 -50.19
N PRO A 176 30.11 19.57 -50.55
CA PRO A 176 29.22 18.53 -50.03
C PRO A 176 29.91 17.62 -48.99
N PHE A 177 30.86 18.14 -48.22
CA PHE A 177 31.69 17.32 -47.35
C PHE A 177 31.01 17.02 -46.01
N SER A 178 30.76 15.74 -45.75
CA SER A 178 30.38 15.28 -44.42
C SER A 178 31.48 15.61 -43.39
N ALA A 179 32.75 15.56 -43.81
CA ALA A 179 33.95 15.98 -43.08
C ALA A 179 34.13 17.50 -42.88
N SER A 180 33.09 18.31 -43.11
CA SER A 180 33.19 19.78 -43.09
C SER A 180 33.36 20.35 -41.67
N LEU A 181 33.99 21.52 -41.61
CA LEU A 181 34.14 22.31 -40.39
C LEU A 181 32.80 22.66 -39.76
N LYS A 182 31.77 22.96 -40.56
CA LYS A 182 30.40 23.26 -40.10
C LYS A 182 29.77 22.08 -39.38
N ASN A 183 29.94 20.86 -39.90
CA ASN A 183 29.44 19.65 -39.24
C ASN A 183 30.20 19.39 -37.94
N LEU A 184 31.53 19.59 -37.94
CA LEU A 184 32.31 19.46 -36.71
C LEU A 184 31.90 20.47 -35.63
N ASP A 185 31.70 21.74 -36.01
CA ASP A 185 31.21 22.79 -35.13
C ASP A 185 29.88 22.38 -34.49
N LYS A 186 28.94 21.83 -35.27
CA LYS A 186 27.65 21.35 -34.77
C LYS A 186 27.84 20.29 -33.69
N VAL A 187 28.56 19.20 -34.00
CA VAL A 187 28.77 18.06 -33.09
C VAL A 187 29.43 18.50 -31.77
N LEU A 188 30.48 19.34 -31.85
CA LEU A 188 31.24 19.74 -30.66
C LEU A 188 30.56 20.84 -29.83
N ASN A 189 29.76 21.73 -30.45
CA ASN A 189 29.00 22.73 -29.73
C ASN A 189 27.87 22.09 -28.88
N GLU A 190 27.23 21.03 -29.38
CA GLU A 190 26.18 20.29 -28.65
C GLU A 190 26.68 19.70 -27.33
N VAL A 191 27.96 19.29 -27.26
CA VAL A 191 28.60 18.78 -26.04
C VAL A 191 29.32 19.87 -25.21
N GLY A 192 29.03 21.14 -25.48
CA GLY A 192 29.55 22.28 -24.71
C GLY A 192 31.03 22.60 -24.96
N MET A 193 31.58 22.19 -26.10
CA MET A 193 32.90 22.64 -26.55
C MET A 193 32.75 23.85 -27.47
N ARG A 194 33.81 24.66 -27.56
CA ARG A 194 33.85 25.84 -28.43
C ARG A 194 35.12 25.84 -29.25
N ARG A 195 35.01 26.14 -30.55
CA ARG A 195 36.18 26.36 -31.40
C ARG A 195 36.96 27.59 -30.93
N VAL A 196 38.24 27.41 -30.66
CA VAL A 196 39.16 28.49 -30.26
C VAL A 196 40.10 28.91 -31.38
N HIS A 197 40.38 28.01 -32.33
CA HIS A 197 41.25 28.31 -33.47
C HIS A 197 41.02 27.37 -34.66
N LEU A 198 41.47 27.80 -35.83
CA LEU A 198 41.52 27.01 -37.06
C LEU A 198 42.85 27.30 -37.78
N PHE A 199 43.67 26.27 -37.97
CA PHE A 199 44.91 26.35 -38.75
C PHE A 199 44.70 25.73 -40.13
N GLN A 200 45.13 26.40 -41.19
CA GLN A 200 45.14 25.81 -42.54
C GLN A 200 46.35 24.90 -42.72
N GLU A 201 46.14 23.76 -43.39
CA GLU A 201 47.23 22.95 -43.90
C GLU A 201 47.85 23.58 -45.16
N ARG A 202 48.82 22.88 -45.76
CA ARG A 202 49.34 23.23 -47.09
C ARG A 202 48.23 23.31 -48.14
N HIS A 203 47.18 22.50 -47.98
CA HIS A 203 46.00 22.57 -48.82
C HIS A 203 45.01 23.59 -48.24
N PRO A 204 44.61 24.64 -48.97
CA PRO A 204 43.83 25.76 -48.41
C PRO A 204 42.42 25.37 -47.95
N SER A 205 41.89 24.26 -48.47
CA SER A 205 40.58 23.72 -48.08
C SER A 205 40.64 22.73 -46.91
N ILE A 206 41.81 22.46 -46.34
CA ILE A 206 41.99 21.53 -45.21
C ILE A 206 42.64 22.28 -44.06
N GLY A 207 42.22 21.96 -42.84
CA GLY A 207 42.83 22.54 -41.65
C GLY A 207 42.64 21.70 -40.41
N TYR A 208 43.25 22.17 -39.32
CA TYR A 208 43.03 21.67 -37.97
C TYR A 208 42.19 22.67 -37.18
N ALA A 209 41.00 22.25 -36.79
CA ALA A 209 40.15 22.99 -35.89
C ALA A 209 40.43 22.56 -34.44
N ILE A 210 40.59 23.54 -33.55
CA ILE A 210 40.88 23.33 -32.14
C ILE A 210 39.66 23.74 -31.33
N TYR A 211 39.20 22.84 -30.47
CA TYR A 211 38.07 23.04 -29.59
C TYR A 211 38.52 22.83 -28.14
N THR A 212 38.00 23.68 -27.27
CA THR A 212 38.18 23.53 -25.82
C THR A 212 36.83 23.52 -25.13
N ARG A 213 36.73 22.87 -23.96
CA ARG A 213 35.53 22.95 -23.14
C ARG A 213 35.21 24.41 -22.77
N ASN A 214 33.95 24.80 -22.85
CA ASN A 214 33.54 26.12 -22.41
C ASN A 214 33.41 26.18 -20.87
N VAL A 215 34.51 26.51 -20.19
CA VAL A 215 34.58 26.56 -18.72
C VAL A 215 33.58 27.57 -18.13
N ALA A 216 33.30 28.68 -18.82
CA ALA A 216 32.32 29.67 -18.36
C ALA A 216 30.91 29.09 -18.24
N LEU A 217 30.48 28.24 -19.18
CA LEU A 217 29.19 27.56 -19.10
C LEU A 217 29.13 26.60 -17.89
N LYS A 218 30.20 25.82 -17.66
CA LYS A 218 30.28 24.91 -16.51
C LYS A 218 30.23 25.64 -15.16
N ILE A 219 30.86 26.82 -15.08
CA ILE A 219 30.83 27.63 -13.86
C ILE A 219 29.41 28.11 -13.57
N THR A 220 28.70 28.64 -14.57
CA THR A 220 27.31 29.11 -14.41
C THR A 220 26.37 27.96 -13.99
N GLU A 221 26.51 26.78 -14.60
CA GLU A 221 25.74 25.59 -14.21
C GLU A 221 26.02 25.17 -12.76
N ALA A 222 27.30 25.16 -12.37
CA ALA A 222 27.70 24.82 -11.00
C ALA A 222 27.20 25.83 -9.97
N GLU A 223 27.17 27.13 -10.31
CA GLU A 223 26.63 28.19 -9.47
C GLU A 223 25.12 28.03 -9.28
N SER A 224 24.37 27.76 -10.34
CA SER A 224 22.92 27.48 -10.26
C SER A 224 22.61 26.29 -9.35
N LEU A 225 23.33 25.17 -9.54
CA LEU A 225 23.16 23.98 -8.71
C LEU A 225 23.49 24.25 -7.24
N LYS A 226 24.51 25.06 -6.97
CA LYS A 226 24.89 25.45 -5.60
C LYS A 226 23.81 26.28 -4.92
N GLU A 227 23.11 27.15 -5.65
CA GLU A 227 21.98 27.91 -5.12
C GLU A 227 20.80 27.01 -4.77
N GLU A 228 20.45 26.06 -5.65
CA GLU A 228 19.39 25.08 -5.39
C GLU A 228 19.67 24.25 -4.14
N ILE A 229 20.90 23.73 -4.01
CA ILE A 229 21.32 22.96 -2.82
C ILE A 229 21.17 23.81 -1.55
N LYS A 230 21.56 25.08 -1.59
CA LYS A 230 21.44 25.99 -0.44
C LYS A 230 19.97 26.23 -0.07
N GLN A 231 19.08 26.34 -1.06
CA GLN A 231 17.63 26.48 -0.81
C GLN A 231 17.05 25.21 -0.17
N GLN A 232 17.42 24.03 -0.66
CA GLN A 232 16.97 22.76 -0.10
C GLN A 232 17.46 22.57 1.34
N GLN A 233 18.72 22.90 1.64
CA GLN A 233 19.27 22.85 3.00
C GLN A 233 18.49 23.74 3.98
N ARG A 234 18.07 24.94 3.55
CA ARG A 234 17.21 25.82 4.37
C ARG A 234 15.85 25.19 4.67
N LYS A 235 15.20 24.56 3.68
CA LYS A 235 13.92 23.87 3.89
C LYS A 235 14.06 22.73 4.89
N ILE A 236 15.12 21.94 4.78
CA ILE A 236 15.41 20.84 5.71
C ILE A 236 15.58 21.36 7.14
N SER A 237 16.35 22.43 7.33
CA SER A 237 16.58 23.01 8.66
C SER A 237 15.28 23.49 9.32
N ILE A 238 14.38 24.12 8.56
CA ILE A 238 13.08 24.57 9.07
C ILE A 238 12.22 23.37 9.50
N LEU A 239 12.14 22.33 8.65
CA LEU A 239 11.36 21.13 8.95
C LEU A 239 11.89 20.39 10.19
N GLN A 240 13.21 20.31 10.35
CA GLN A 240 13.84 19.71 11.54
C GLN A 240 13.44 20.47 12.80
N SER A 241 13.51 21.80 12.79
CA SER A 241 13.11 22.61 13.95
C SER A 241 11.63 22.45 14.32
N SER A 242 10.74 22.34 13.33
CA SER A 242 9.31 22.12 13.57
C SER A 242 9.04 20.74 14.15
N LEU A 243 9.80 19.72 13.72
CA LEU A 243 9.64 18.35 14.20
C LEU A 243 10.11 18.23 15.66
N GLU A 244 11.23 18.86 16.01
CA GLU A 244 11.73 18.90 17.40
C GLU A 244 10.76 19.59 18.35
N GLN A 245 10.12 20.68 17.91
CA GLN A 245 9.10 21.36 18.72
C GLN A 245 7.89 20.45 18.98
N GLN A 246 7.42 19.73 17.94
CA GLN A 246 6.31 18.80 18.10
C GLN A 246 6.67 17.61 18.99
N SER A 247 7.87 17.05 18.87
CA SER A 247 8.27 15.92 19.72
C SER A 247 8.29 16.29 21.20
N VAL A 248 8.80 17.48 21.55
CA VAL A 248 8.77 17.98 22.93
C VAL A 248 7.34 18.17 23.44
N GLU A 249 6.44 18.68 22.59
CA GLU A 249 5.03 18.85 22.96
C GLU A 249 4.34 17.49 23.24
N TYR A 250 4.62 16.48 22.41
CA TYR A 250 4.07 15.14 22.60
C TYR A 250 4.63 14.45 23.85
N GLU A 251 5.91 14.61 24.16
CA GLU A 251 6.51 14.07 25.39
C GLU A 251 5.84 14.63 26.64
N LEU A 252 5.55 15.94 26.67
CA LEU A 252 4.83 16.56 27.79
C LEU A 252 3.40 16.01 27.94
N LYS A 253 2.68 15.84 26.82
CA LYS A 253 1.32 15.27 26.82
C LYS A 253 1.31 13.82 27.31
N ILE A 254 2.27 13.00 26.88
CA ILE A 254 2.41 11.61 27.34
C ILE A 254 2.65 11.59 28.85
N HIS A 255 3.57 12.42 29.35
CA HIS A 255 3.87 12.49 30.78
C HIS A 255 2.65 12.84 31.64
N ASP A 256 1.83 13.80 31.18
CA ASP A 256 0.60 14.17 31.86
C ASP A 256 -0.46 13.05 31.88
N ILE A 257 -0.57 12.28 30.78
CA ILE A 257 -1.47 11.13 30.68
C ILE A 257 -1.01 10.02 31.64
N GLU A 258 0.28 9.68 31.64
CA GLU A 258 0.86 8.67 32.53
C GLU A 258 0.60 9.01 34.01
N LYS A 259 0.78 10.28 34.38
CA LYS A 259 0.51 10.76 35.74
C LYS A 259 -0.95 10.60 36.13
N LYS A 260 -1.89 10.91 35.24
CA LYS A 260 -3.34 10.73 35.47
C LYS A 260 -3.70 9.26 35.62
N HIS A 261 -3.23 8.40 34.72
CA HIS A 261 -3.48 6.96 34.78
C HIS A 261 -2.93 6.34 36.05
N LYS A 262 -1.73 6.75 36.51
CA LYS A 262 -1.16 6.28 37.77
C LYS A 262 -2.07 6.61 38.97
N LEU A 263 -2.60 7.82 39.02
CA LEU A 263 -3.51 8.24 40.10
C LEU A 263 -4.84 7.48 40.07
N GLU A 264 -5.39 7.21 38.89
CA GLU A 264 -6.61 6.40 38.76
C GLU A 264 -6.37 4.93 39.14
N PHE A 265 -5.22 4.38 38.77
CA PHE A 265 -4.84 3.02 39.13
C PHE A 265 -4.72 2.84 40.65
N GLU A 266 -4.11 3.81 41.35
CA GLU A 266 -4.04 3.81 42.82
C GLU A 266 -5.45 3.80 43.45
N LYS A 267 -6.39 4.62 42.95
CA LYS A 267 -7.78 4.63 43.43
C LYS A 267 -8.49 3.28 43.21
N ILE A 268 -8.27 2.64 42.05
CA ILE A 268 -8.86 1.33 41.75
C ILE A 268 -8.28 0.27 42.70
N LEU A 269 -6.98 0.34 42.97
CA LEU A 269 -6.30 -0.59 43.88
C LEU A 269 -6.86 -0.50 45.30
N ASP A 270 -7.09 0.72 45.79
CA ASP A 270 -7.71 0.95 47.10
C ASP A 270 -9.13 0.38 47.18
N LYS A 271 -9.95 0.61 46.15
CA LYS A 271 -11.31 0.04 46.05
C LYS A 271 -11.28 -1.49 46.03
N LYS A 272 -10.37 -2.09 45.26
CA LYS A 272 -10.19 -3.55 45.21
C LYS A 272 -9.86 -4.12 46.59
N ASN A 273 -8.95 -3.47 47.32
CA ASN A 273 -8.58 -3.90 48.67
C ASN A 273 -9.76 -3.76 49.65
N HIS A 274 -10.55 -2.69 49.53
CA HIS A 274 -11.75 -2.51 50.34
C HIS A 274 -12.79 -3.61 50.10
N ILE A 275 -13.12 -3.91 48.83
CA ILE A 275 -14.08 -4.97 48.46
C ILE A 275 -13.59 -6.34 48.95
N LYS A 276 -12.29 -6.62 48.81
CA LYS A 276 -11.69 -7.88 49.30
C LYS A 276 -11.88 -8.06 50.81
N ASN A 277 -11.72 -6.99 51.59
CA ASN A 277 -11.90 -7.04 53.03
C ASN A 277 -13.37 -7.23 53.42
N GLU A 278 -14.31 -6.60 52.71
CA GLU A 278 -15.75 -6.81 52.91
C GLU A 278 -16.17 -8.25 52.58
N LEU A 279 -15.68 -8.81 51.47
CA LEU A 279 -15.89 -10.22 51.12
C LEU A 279 -15.39 -11.18 52.20
N LEU A 280 -14.23 -10.89 52.81
CA LEU A 280 -13.69 -11.71 53.89
C LEU A 280 -14.60 -11.68 55.14
N LYS A 281 -15.12 -10.49 55.51
CA LYS A 281 -16.08 -10.37 56.62
C LYS A 281 -17.37 -11.15 56.34
N LEU A 282 -17.89 -11.06 55.12
CA LEU A 282 -19.11 -11.74 54.72
C LEU A 282 -18.92 -13.27 54.73
N LYS A 283 -17.78 -13.75 54.23
CA LYS A 283 -17.41 -15.16 54.26
C LYS A 283 -17.37 -15.70 55.70
N ASN A 284 -16.72 -15.00 56.62
CA ASN A 284 -16.65 -15.41 58.03
C ASN A 284 -18.05 -15.46 58.68
N LYS A 285 -18.94 -14.51 58.36
CA LYS A 285 -20.33 -14.53 58.83
C LYS A 285 -21.12 -15.72 58.28
N LEU A 286 -20.89 -16.08 57.02
CA LEU A 286 -21.53 -17.23 56.39
C LEU A 286 -21.08 -18.53 57.07
N GLU A 287 -19.77 -18.68 57.31
CA GLU A 287 -19.22 -19.85 58.01
C GLU A 287 -19.81 -20.01 59.42
N LEU A 288 -19.94 -18.93 60.18
CA LEU A 288 -20.62 -18.96 61.50
C LEU A 288 -22.09 -19.35 61.39
N SER A 289 -22.80 -18.87 60.36
CA SER A 289 -24.20 -19.21 60.13
C SER A 289 -24.39 -20.68 59.78
N VAL A 290 -23.47 -21.26 58.99
CA VAL A 290 -23.46 -22.69 58.65
C VAL A 290 -23.26 -23.55 59.89
N ILE A 291 -22.36 -23.16 60.81
CA ILE A 291 -22.16 -23.88 62.08
C ILE A 291 -23.46 -23.89 62.90
N ASN A 292 -24.10 -22.73 63.07
CA ASN A 292 -25.37 -22.63 63.80
C ASN A 292 -26.49 -23.46 63.17
N LEU A 293 -26.57 -23.51 61.83
CA LEU A 293 -27.54 -24.33 61.10
C LEU A 293 -27.31 -25.83 61.34
N ASN A 294 -26.05 -26.27 61.37
CA ASN A 294 -25.71 -27.67 61.66
C ASN A 294 -26.06 -28.05 63.10
N GLU A 295 -25.81 -27.16 64.07
CA GLU A 295 -26.22 -27.37 65.46
C GLU A 295 -27.76 -27.47 65.58
N PHE A 296 -28.49 -26.59 64.89
CA PHE A 296 -29.96 -26.65 64.83
C PHE A 296 -30.45 -27.95 64.17
N HIS A 297 -29.80 -28.40 63.11
CA HIS A 297 -30.11 -29.66 62.44
C HIS A 297 -29.92 -30.86 63.39
N ALA A 298 -28.83 -30.90 64.16
CA ALA A 298 -28.58 -31.96 65.13
C ALA A 298 -29.64 -31.99 66.25
N VAL A 299 -30.09 -30.82 66.72
CA VAL A 299 -31.22 -30.73 67.67
C VAL A 299 -32.51 -31.25 67.04
N ASN A 300 -32.79 -30.87 65.79
CA ASN A 300 -33.97 -31.33 65.07
C ASN A 300 -33.96 -32.84 64.81
N GLU A 301 -32.84 -33.45 64.46
CA GLU A 301 -32.74 -34.92 64.34
C GLU A 301 -33.04 -35.62 65.66
N ASN A 302 -32.56 -35.07 66.78
CA ASN A 302 -32.80 -35.61 68.11
C ASN A 302 -34.26 -35.42 68.58
N ILE A 303 -34.94 -34.40 68.06
CA ILE A 303 -36.38 -34.22 68.23
C ILE A 303 -37.14 -35.20 67.34
N LEU A 304 -36.73 -35.37 66.08
CA LEU A 304 -37.33 -36.34 65.15
C LEU A 304 -37.26 -37.76 65.69
N SER A 305 -36.14 -38.20 66.25
CA SER A 305 -36.03 -39.54 66.85
C SER A 305 -36.99 -39.75 68.03
N LYS A 306 -37.26 -38.71 68.82
CA LYS A 306 -38.28 -38.73 69.88
C LYS A 306 -39.69 -38.78 69.31
N TYR A 307 -39.95 -38.04 68.23
CA TYR A 307 -41.22 -38.11 67.53
C TYR A 307 -41.41 -39.46 66.85
N GLU A 308 -40.36 -40.10 66.31
CA GLU A 308 -40.39 -41.45 65.73
C GLU A 308 -40.84 -42.49 66.74
N ILE A 309 -40.26 -42.46 67.95
CA ILE A 309 -40.70 -43.29 69.09
C ILE A 309 -42.15 -42.98 69.47
N HIS A 310 -42.55 -41.70 69.44
CA HIS A 310 -43.94 -41.33 69.72
C HIS A 310 -44.89 -41.80 68.62
N THR A 311 -44.50 -41.73 67.35
CA THR A 311 -45.27 -42.25 66.21
C THR A 311 -45.34 -43.77 66.22
N ASP A 312 -44.34 -44.50 66.70
CA ASP A 312 -44.43 -45.96 66.87
C ASP A 312 -45.44 -46.35 67.96
N ASN A 313 -45.46 -45.58 69.06
CA ASN A 313 -46.46 -45.71 70.12
C ASN A 313 -47.87 -45.33 69.62
N VAL A 314 -47.97 -44.27 68.81
CA VAL A 314 -49.22 -43.89 68.15
C VAL A 314 -49.62 -44.91 67.09
N CYS A 315 -48.70 -45.55 66.37
CA CYS A 315 -48.97 -46.62 65.39
C CYS A 315 -49.52 -47.88 66.06
N THR A 316 -49.04 -48.20 67.26
CA THR A 316 -49.60 -49.28 68.08
C THR A 316 -50.99 -48.93 68.62
N MET A 317 -51.24 -47.66 68.92
CA MET A 317 -52.59 -47.14 69.21
C MET A 317 -53.48 -47.09 67.96
N MET A 318 -52.93 -46.73 66.80
CA MET A 318 -53.62 -46.62 65.53
C MET A 318 -53.98 -48.01 65.01
N LYS A 319 -53.19 -49.07 65.23
CA LYS A 319 -53.65 -50.44 64.93
C LYS A 319 -54.89 -50.84 65.72
N LYS A 320 -55.00 -50.39 66.98
CA LYS A 320 -56.21 -50.58 67.80
C LYS A 320 -57.38 -49.73 67.32
N ILE A 321 -57.10 -48.55 66.77
CA ILE A 321 -58.10 -47.64 66.18
C ILE A 321 -58.46 -48.04 64.75
N GLU A 322 -57.58 -48.68 63.98
CA GLU A 322 -57.80 -49.18 62.61
C GLU A 322 -58.77 -50.37 62.62
N GLU A 323 -58.70 -51.21 63.65
CA GLU A 323 -59.75 -52.22 63.92
C GLU A 323 -61.11 -51.56 64.20
N GLN A 324 -61.13 -50.35 64.77
CA GLN A 324 -62.35 -49.55 65.00
C GLN A 324 -62.75 -48.67 63.78
N GLN A 325 -61.81 -48.32 62.90
CA GLN A 325 -62.00 -47.39 61.77
C GLN A 325 -62.25 -48.08 60.43
N LYS A 326 -62.00 -49.39 60.32
CA LYS A 326 -62.43 -50.21 59.18
C LYS A 326 -63.96 -50.17 58.97
N GLU A 327 -64.71 -49.79 60.01
CA GLU A 327 -66.16 -49.53 59.95
C GLU A 327 -66.53 -48.14 59.41
N ILE A 328 -65.60 -47.16 59.39
CA ILE A 328 -65.92 -45.74 59.14
C ILE A 328 -65.38 -45.22 57.79
N TYR A 329 -64.25 -45.73 57.30
CA TYR A 329 -63.53 -45.13 56.15
C TYR A 329 -63.89 -45.69 54.76
N THR A 330 -65.12 -46.14 54.53
CA THR A 330 -65.63 -46.38 53.16
C THR A 330 -66.07 -45.08 52.47
N GLN A 331 -66.05 -43.94 53.15
CA GLN A 331 -66.79 -42.76 52.66
C GLN A 331 -65.98 -41.63 52.03
N ILE A 332 -64.75 -41.28 52.46
CA ILE A 332 -64.24 -39.94 52.10
C ILE A 332 -62.72 -39.94 51.89
N ASN A 333 -62.27 -40.16 50.66
CA ASN A 333 -61.39 -39.24 49.89
C ASN A 333 -60.44 -39.95 48.93
N LYS A 334 -60.65 -39.61 47.65
CA LYS A 334 -59.66 -39.66 46.58
C LYS A 334 -58.92 -38.32 46.52
N ASN A 335 -57.59 -38.43 46.50
CA ASN A 335 -56.66 -37.67 45.65
C ASN A 335 -56.36 -36.19 45.97
N LEU A 336 -55.11 -35.94 46.39
CA LEU A 336 -54.39 -34.69 46.06
C LEU A 336 -52.86 -34.84 46.31
N PRO A 337 -52.05 -35.31 45.34
CA PRO A 337 -51.01 -34.42 44.84
C PRO A 337 -50.56 -34.72 43.38
N VAL A 338 -51.30 -34.21 42.40
CA VAL A 338 -50.83 -34.08 41.00
C VAL A 338 -50.80 -32.60 40.56
N LEU A 339 -51.29 -31.66 41.38
CA LEU A 339 -51.59 -30.30 40.94
C LEU A 339 -50.43 -29.28 40.96
N ILE A 340 -49.38 -29.46 41.76
CA ILE A 340 -48.51 -28.32 42.08
C ILE A 340 -47.49 -27.98 40.99
N LYS A 341 -47.06 -28.95 40.17
CA LYS A 341 -45.96 -28.72 39.21
C LYS A 341 -46.40 -28.01 37.91
N LYS A 342 -47.70 -27.98 37.61
CA LYS A 342 -48.23 -27.39 36.36
C LYS A 342 -48.58 -25.90 36.48
N GLU A 343 -48.62 -25.35 37.69
CA GLU A 343 -49.25 -24.04 37.95
C GLU A 343 -48.27 -22.85 38.06
N LEU A 344 -46.98 -23.10 38.32
CA LEU A 344 -45.97 -22.04 38.49
C LEU A 344 -45.41 -21.52 37.16
N ASP A 345 -45.06 -22.40 36.21
CA ASP A 345 -44.60 -22.00 34.87
C ASP A 345 -45.71 -21.33 34.04
N ALA A 346 -46.96 -21.67 34.34
CA ALA A 346 -48.12 -21.07 33.71
C ALA A 346 -48.42 -19.65 34.21
N LYS A 347 -48.00 -19.24 35.42
CA LYS A 347 -48.30 -17.92 36.00
C LYS A 347 -47.32 -16.83 35.60
N LEU A 348 -46.01 -17.12 35.50
CA LEU A 348 -44.98 -16.15 35.10
C LEU A 348 -45.10 -15.74 33.63
N ASN A 349 -45.30 -16.71 32.74
CA ASN A 349 -45.58 -16.45 31.32
C ASN A 349 -46.90 -15.70 31.11
N LYS A 350 -47.86 -15.82 32.03
CA LYS A 350 -49.14 -15.09 31.98
C LYS A 350 -48.96 -13.61 32.31
N SER A 351 -48.11 -13.28 33.28
CA SER A 351 -47.86 -11.89 33.69
C SER A 351 -47.16 -11.07 32.60
N VAL A 352 -46.16 -11.65 31.91
CA VAL A 352 -45.50 -10.99 30.77
C VAL A 352 -46.49 -10.76 29.63
N ARG A 353 -47.29 -11.78 29.28
CA ARG A 353 -48.37 -11.65 28.28
C ARG A 353 -49.43 -10.63 28.68
N HIS A 354 -49.73 -10.44 29.96
CA HIS A 354 -50.68 -9.43 30.43
C HIS A 354 -50.13 -8.00 30.28
N VAL A 355 -48.83 -7.79 30.48
CA VAL A 355 -48.20 -6.48 30.24
C VAL A 355 -48.14 -6.17 28.75
N GLU A 356 -47.73 -7.14 27.92
CA GLU A 356 -47.78 -7.02 26.46
C GLU A 356 -49.19 -6.72 25.97
N ALA A 357 -50.19 -7.51 26.39
CA ALA A 357 -51.58 -7.30 26.01
C ALA A 357 -52.11 -5.95 26.49
N PHE A 358 -51.72 -5.47 27.68
CA PHE A 358 -52.14 -4.15 28.17
C PHE A 358 -51.55 -3.00 27.33
N ILE A 359 -50.28 -3.09 26.95
CA ILE A 359 -49.63 -2.12 26.06
C ILE A 359 -50.29 -2.15 24.67
N SER A 360 -50.53 -3.33 24.12
CA SER A 360 -51.20 -3.51 22.83
C SER A 360 -52.63 -2.97 22.85
N ILE A 361 -53.41 -3.19 23.92
CA ILE A 361 -54.76 -2.61 24.09
C ILE A 361 -54.69 -1.08 24.16
N GLN A 362 -53.74 -0.53 24.92
CA GLN A 362 -53.56 0.93 25.03
C GLN A 362 -53.20 1.55 23.68
N GLN A 363 -52.27 0.95 22.93
CA GLN A 363 -51.88 1.42 21.60
C GLN A 363 -53.02 1.30 20.58
N TYR A 364 -53.74 0.18 20.59
CA TYR A 364 -54.90 -0.02 19.71
C TYR A 364 -55.99 1.03 19.96
N LEU A 365 -56.28 1.33 21.22
CA LEU A 365 -57.29 2.33 21.60
C LEU A 365 -56.88 3.77 21.28
N THR A 366 -55.58 4.09 21.24
CA THR A 366 -55.10 5.45 20.98
C THR A 366 -54.77 5.72 19.51
N HIS A 367 -54.26 4.74 18.78
CA HIS A 367 -53.69 4.94 17.44
C HIS A 367 -54.28 4.00 16.37
N GLY A 368 -55.14 3.05 16.74
CA GLY A 368 -55.69 2.05 15.82
C GLY A 368 -54.72 0.93 15.41
N ASP A 369 -53.44 1.06 15.79
CA ASP A 369 -52.38 0.11 15.49
C ASP A 369 -52.13 -0.86 16.65
N CYS A 370 -51.94 -2.13 16.33
CA CYS A 370 -51.64 -3.18 17.30
C CYS A 370 -50.28 -3.80 16.99
N ILE A 371 -49.20 -3.42 17.68
CA ILE A 371 -47.94 -4.20 17.61
C ILE A 371 -48.13 -5.45 18.46
N THR A 372 -48.49 -6.56 17.84
CA THR A 372 -48.60 -7.86 18.50
C THR A 372 -47.59 -8.85 17.93
N GLY A 373 -46.85 -9.53 18.81
CA GLY A 373 -46.10 -10.74 18.45
C GLY A 373 -44.60 -10.68 18.66
N PHE A 374 -44.13 -10.38 19.88
CA PHE A 374 -42.77 -10.79 20.30
C PHE A 374 -42.77 -12.28 20.67
N HIS A 375 -43.11 -13.16 19.73
CA HIS A 375 -43.09 -14.61 19.97
C HIS A 375 -42.03 -15.27 19.08
N GLY A 376 -41.14 -16.04 19.70
CA GLY A 376 -40.02 -16.70 19.04
C GLY A 376 -38.68 -16.30 19.67
N TRP A 377 -37.80 -15.72 18.83
CA TRP A 377 -36.46 -15.21 19.18
C TRP A 377 -36.39 -13.69 18.96
N PRO A 378 -36.94 -12.87 19.86
CA PRO A 378 -36.94 -11.43 19.65
C PRO A 378 -35.56 -10.82 19.92
N ILE A 379 -35.27 -9.76 19.15
CA ILE A 379 -34.27 -8.75 19.48
C ILE A 379 -34.55 -8.21 20.89
N SER A 380 -33.51 -8.02 21.70
CA SER A 380 -33.71 -7.49 23.06
C SER A 380 -34.25 -6.05 23.00
N PRO A 381 -35.15 -5.62 23.91
CA PRO A 381 -35.69 -4.26 23.91
C PRO A 381 -34.61 -3.17 23.90
N ASP A 382 -33.50 -3.40 24.62
CA ASP A 382 -32.36 -2.50 24.68
C ASP A 382 -31.67 -2.33 23.31
N MET A 383 -31.56 -3.41 22.54
CA MET A 383 -31.02 -3.36 21.17
C MET A 383 -31.98 -2.63 20.23
N GLY A 384 -33.28 -2.83 20.41
CA GLY A 384 -34.29 -2.13 19.63
C GLY A 384 -34.22 -0.60 19.81
N VAL A 385 -34.04 -0.13 21.04
CA VAL A 385 -33.84 1.31 21.34
C VAL A 385 -32.59 1.83 20.64
N PHE A 386 -31.47 1.11 20.75
CA PHE A 386 -30.21 1.50 20.12
C PHE A 386 -30.34 1.67 18.59
N LEU A 387 -30.97 0.70 17.91
CA LEU A 387 -31.16 0.77 16.45
C LEU A 387 -32.01 1.99 16.06
N LEU A 388 -33.11 2.26 16.76
CA LEU A 388 -33.96 3.42 16.49
C LEU A 388 -33.22 4.75 16.70
N GLU A 389 -32.41 4.86 17.75
CA GLU A 389 -31.58 6.05 17.99
C GLU A 389 -30.57 6.26 16.87
N LYS A 390 -29.87 5.20 16.43
CA LYS A 390 -28.92 5.27 15.33
C LYS A 390 -29.57 5.69 14.02
N ILE A 391 -30.70 5.06 13.67
CA ILE A 391 -31.44 5.38 12.44
C ILE A 391 -31.85 6.86 12.43
N ARG A 392 -32.36 7.37 13.56
CA ARG A 392 -32.76 8.77 13.70
C ARG A 392 -31.57 9.74 13.59
N GLU A 393 -30.44 9.41 14.19
CA GLU A 393 -29.27 10.30 14.27
C GLU A 393 -28.43 10.32 13.00
N ARG A 394 -28.23 9.16 12.37
CA ARG A 394 -27.28 8.97 11.27
C ARG A 394 -27.92 9.03 9.89
N ASN A 395 -29.25 8.94 9.80
CA ASN A 395 -30.04 9.07 8.57
C ASN A 395 -29.45 8.26 7.39
N TYR A 396 -29.31 6.95 7.59
CA TYR A 396 -28.67 6.04 6.63
C TYR A 396 -29.29 6.13 5.22
N ASP A 397 -28.45 5.93 4.22
CA ASP A 397 -28.83 5.84 2.80
C ASP A 397 -29.29 4.42 2.46
N ALA A 398 -28.62 3.40 3.00
CA ALA A 398 -29.06 2.01 2.88
C ALA A 398 -28.95 1.29 4.22
N ILE A 399 -29.95 0.44 4.52
CA ILE A 399 -29.91 -0.49 5.65
C ILE A 399 -29.92 -1.91 5.08
N ILE A 400 -29.04 -2.77 5.58
CA ILE A 400 -28.91 -4.16 5.14
C ILE A 400 -28.98 -5.04 6.38
N GLU A 401 -29.84 -6.05 6.36
CA GLU A 401 -30.02 -6.98 7.47
C GLU A 401 -29.82 -8.43 6.99
N PHE A 402 -29.03 -9.19 7.75
CA PHE A 402 -28.93 -10.64 7.60
C PHE A 402 -29.61 -11.32 8.78
N GLY A 403 -30.66 -12.08 8.50
CA GLY A 403 -31.57 -12.64 9.50
C GLY A 403 -32.78 -11.72 9.69
N SER A 404 -33.92 -12.08 9.09
CA SER A 404 -35.14 -11.27 9.16
C SER A 404 -35.96 -11.57 10.41
N GLY A 405 -36.85 -10.65 10.80
CA GLY A 405 -37.78 -10.89 11.89
C GLY A 405 -38.35 -9.62 12.51
N VAL A 406 -38.37 -9.58 13.85
CA VAL A 406 -38.93 -8.47 14.61
C VAL A 406 -38.07 -7.20 14.49
N SER A 407 -36.75 -7.35 14.34
CA SER A 407 -35.83 -6.25 14.01
C SER A 407 -36.20 -5.58 12.69
N THR A 408 -36.57 -6.36 11.68
CA THR A 408 -37.04 -5.85 10.37
C THR A 408 -38.26 -4.94 10.54
N LEU A 409 -39.27 -5.39 11.28
CA LEU A 409 -40.46 -4.57 11.57
C LEU A 409 -40.09 -3.29 12.32
N LEU A 410 -39.22 -3.40 13.33
CA LEU A 410 -38.82 -2.27 14.15
C LEU A 410 -38.14 -1.18 13.33
N ILE A 411 -37.20 -1.56 12.46
CA ILE A 411 -36.48 -0.66 11.56
C ILE A 411 -37.49 0.02 10.62
N ALA A 412 -38.38 -0.75 9.98
CA ALA A 412 -39.37 -0.22 9.06
C ALA A 412 -40.33 0.80 9.72
N LYS A 413 -40.83 0.48 10.93
CA LYS A 413 -41.65 1.41 11.71
C LYS A 413 -40.88 2.64 12.17
N GLY A 414 -39.60 2.50 12.51
CA GLY A 414 -38.73 3.63 12.83
C GLY A 414 -38.57 4.58 11.65
N LEU A 415 -38.29 4.05 10.47
CA LEU A 415 -38.18 4.81 9.23
C LEU A 415 -39.47 5.56 8.89
N MET A 416 -40.63 4.90 9.06
CA MET A 416 -41.95 5.51 8.91
C MET A 416 -42.16 6.65 9.91
N ALA A 417 -41.91 6.41 11.20
CA ALA A 417 -42.13 7.38 12.27
C ALA A 417 -41.23 8.62 12.14
N PHE A 418 -40.01 8.45 11.63
CA PHE A 418 -39.05 9.53 11.42
C PHE A 418 -39.13 10.16 10.02
N ASN A 419 -40.03 9.69 9.13
CA ASN A 419 -40.17 10.13 7.73
C ASN A 419 -38.85 10.11 6.93
N LEU A 420 -37.96 9.14 7.16
CA LEU A 420 -36.60 9.18 6.59
C LEU A 420 -36.50 8.73 5.12
N PHE A 421 -37.54 8.04 4.60
CA PHE A 421 -37.59 7.52 3.22
C PHE A 421 -38.61 8.25 2.33
N LYS A 422 -39.35 9.23 2.86
CA LYS A 422 -40.59 9.72 2.23
C LYS A 422 -40.39 10.52 0.93
N ASP A 423 -39.17 10.94 0.59
CA ASP A 423 -38.88 11.80 -0.57
C ASP A 423 -37.55 11.45 -1.27
N ASN A 424 -37.02 10.25 -1.07
CA ASN A 424 -35.71 9.86 -1.62
C ASN A 424 -35.72 8.43 -2.16
N GLU A 425 -35.89 8.31 -3.48
CA GLU A 425 -35.86 7.03 -4.20
C GLU A 425 -34.50 6.34 -4.16
N ASP A 426 -33.42 7.00 -3.71
CA ASP A 426 -32.11 6.35 -3.58
C ASP A 426 -31.97 5.56 -2.28
N LYS A 427 -32.88 5.77 -1.31
CA LYS A 427 -32.81 5.09 -0.02
C LYS A 427 -33.52 3.75 0.00
N CYS A 428 -32.92 2.77 0.66
CA CYS A 428 -33.48 1.42 0.75
C CYS A 428 -33.21 0.74 2.08
N PHE A 429 -34.07 -0.21 2.41
CA PHE A 429 -33.85 -1.16 3.49
C PHE A 429 -34.02 -2.58 2.93
N ILE A 430 -32.94 -3.34 2.92
CA ILE A 430 -32.86 -4.70 2.39
C ILE A 430 -32.71 -5.67 3.57
N SER A 431 -33.51 -6.74 3.59
CA SER A 431 -33.41 -7.79 4.61
C SER A 431 -33.39 -9.18 3.97
N PHE A 432 -32.46 -10.02 4.42
CA PHE A 432 -32.25 -11.37 3.90
C PHE A 432 -32.65 -12.43 4.94
N ASP A 433 -33.44 -13.40 4.51
CA ASP A 433 -33.66 -14.64 5.26
C ASP A 433 -33.35 -15.87 4.41
N HIS A 434 -32.95 -16.95 5.05
CA HIS A 434 -32.66 -18.23 4.40
C HIS A 434 -33.75 -19.27 4.62
N ASP A 435 -34.57 -19.08 5.65
CA ASP A 435 -35.60 -20.02 6.07
C ASP A 435 -36.98 -19.50 5.65
N GLU A 436 -37.70 -20.32 4.89
CA GLU A 436 -39.00 -19.99 4.32
C GLU A 436 -40.06 -19.69 5.40
N TYR A 437 -39.97 -20.34 6.55
CA TYR A 437 -40.88 -20.10 7.67
C TYR A 437 -40.68 -18.70 8.26
N TYR A 438 -39.43 -18.30 8.51
CA TYR A 438 -39.13 -16.97 9.06
C TYR A 438 -39.43 -15.87 8.03
N PHE A 439 -39.04 -16.06 6.77
CA PHE A 439 -39.39 -15.15 5.68
C PHE A 439 -40.90 -14.87 5.59
N THR A 440 -41.72 -15.94 5.58
CA THR A 440 -43.18 -15.81 5.46
C THR A 440 -43.79 -15.09 6.67
N ASN A 441 -43.28 -15.35 7.87
CA ASN A 441 -43.73 -14.68 9.10
C ASN A 441 -43.36 -13.19 9.09
N THR A 442 -42.14 -12.84 8.69
CA THR A 442 -41.69 -11.44 8.57
C THR A 442 -42.51 -10.69 7.53
N GLN A 443 -42.75 -11.28 6.35
CA GLN A 443 -43.58 -10.68 5.30
C GLN A 443 -45.01 -10.40 5.78
N SER A 444 -45.63 -11.37 6.47
CA SER A 444 -46.97 -11.21 7.04
C SER A 444 -47.04 -10.11 8.09
N LEU A 445 -45.99 -10.00 8.92
CA LEU A 445 -45.87 -9.00 9.96
C LEU A 445 -45.73 -7.58 9.39
N LEU A 446 -44.93 -7.40 8.34
CA LEU A 446 -44.77 -6.11 7.66
C LEU A 446 -46.08 -5.65 7.00
N ALA A 447 -46.76 -6.56 6.30
CA ALA A 447 -48.04 -6.28 5.63
C ALA A 447 -49.15 -5.93 6.64
N TYR A 448 -49.20 -6.64 7.77
CA TYR A 448 -50.14 -6.33 8.85
C TYR A 448 -49.95 -4.90 9.41
N HIS A 449 -48.72 -4.38 9.30
CA HIS A 449 -48.34 -3.07 9.81
C HIS A 449 -48.25 -1.97 8.74
N GLY A 450 -48.56 -2.26 7.48
CA GLY A 450 -48.57 -1.29 6.39
C GLY A 450 -47.20 -0.71 6.05
N VAL A 451 -46.12 -1.43 6.37
CA VAL A 451 -44.73 -1.01 6.15
C VAL A 451 -43.98 -1.94 5.18
N GLU A 452 -44.67 -2.84 4.51
CA GLU A 452 -44.10 -3.78 3.53
C GLU A 452 -43.44 -3.07 2.35
N SER A 453 -43.95 -1.89 1.97
CA SER A 453 -43.35 -1.06 0.89
C SER A 453 -42.04 -0.39 1.29
N MET A 454 -41.65 -0.44 2.58
CA MET A 454 -40.41 0.16 3.07
C MET A 454 -39.23 -0.82 3.08
N VAL A 455 -39.47 -2.12 2.85
CA VAL A 455 -38.47 -3.18 3.00
C VAL A 455 -38.41 -4.06 1.75
N ASP A 456 -37.23 -4.15 1.15
CA ASP A 456 -36.92 -5.13 0.12
C ASP A 456 -36.52 -6.46 0.80
N LEU A 457 -37.50 -7.32 1.07
CA LEU A 457 -37.31 -8.60 1.78
C LEU A 457 -37.04 -9.75 0.79
N TYR A 458 -35.93 -10.46 0.95
CA TYR A 458 -35.49 -11.54 0.05
C TYR A 458 -35.32 -12.89 0.77
N LEU A 459 -35.88 -13.95 0.17
CA LEU A 459 -35.60 -15.33 0.53
C LEU A 459 -34.36 -15.83 -0.23
N THR A 460 -33.27 -16.06 0.49
CA THR A 460 -31.94 -16.35 -0.04
C THR A 460 -31.35 -17.61 0.63
N PRO A 461 -31.32 -18.76 -0.07
CA PRO A 461 -30.79 -19.99 0.52
C PRO A 461 -29.29 -19.88 0.81
N LEU A 462 -28.81 -20.64 1.80
CA LEU A 462 -27.40 -20.68 2.15
C LEU A 462 -26.61 -21.56 1.17
N LYS A 463 -25.53 -21.02 0.61
CA LYS A 463 -24.56 -21.72 -0.26
C LYS A 463 -23.19 -21.79 0.39
N GLU A 464 -22.39 -22.75 -0.04
CA GLU A 464 -20.99 -22.86 0.38
C GLU A 464 -20.20 -21.61 -0.08
N TRP A 465 -19.47 -21.00 0.85
CA TRP A 465 -18.61 -19.85 0.64
C TRP A 465 -17.30 -20.06 1.40
N SER A 466 -16.16 -19.70 0.83
CA SER A 466 -14.87 -19.89 1.48
C SER A 466 -13.91 -18.75 1.22
N ASP A 467 -13.01 -18.53 2.18
CA ASP A 467 -11.89 -17.61 2.08
C ASP A 467 -10.63 -18.21 2.75
N CYS A 468 -9.61 -17.40 2.99
CA CYS A 468 -8.39 -17.83 3.65
C CYS A 468 -8.57 -18.29 5.12
N THR A 469 -9.73 -18.03 5.73
CA THR A 469 -10.02 -18.37 7.13
C THR A 469 -10.82 -19.66 7.30
N GLY A 470 -11.51 -20.13 6.24
CA GLY A 470 -12.21 -21.41 6.27
C GLY A 470 -13.30 -21.57 5.20
N CYS A 471 -14.11 -22.63 5.37
CA CYS A 471 -15.32 -22.89 4.60
C CYS A 471 -16.56 -22.62 5.46
N TYR A 472 -17.51 -21.90 4.91
CA TYR A 472 -18.72 -21.41 5.56
C TYR A 472 -19.94 -21.65 4.67
N LYS A 473 -21.13 -21.51 5.25
CA LYS A 473 -22.40 -21.46 4.52
C LYS A 473 -23.04 -20.10 4.70
N TYR A 474 -23.25 -19.37 3.60
CA TYR A 474 -23.72 -17.99 3.66
C TYR A 474 -24.77 -17.67 2.58
N TYR A 475 -25.47 -16.54 2.72
CA TYR A 475 -26.61 -16.16 1.89
C TYR A 475 -26.24 -15.97 0.42
N SER A 476 -26.99 -16.61 -0.48
CA SER A 476 -26.89 -16.41 -1.94
C SER A 476 -27.52 -15.08 -2.37
N CYS A 477 -26.90 -13.96 -2.02
CA CYS A 477 -27.43 -12.60 -2.20
C CYS A 477 -26.53 -11.70 -3.09
N GLU A 478 -25.59 -12.28 -3.83
CA GLU A 478 -24.62 -11.54 -4.66
C GLU A 478 -25.30 -10.61 -5.66
N ASP A 479 -26.31 -11.09 -6.38
CA ASP A 479 -27.01 -10.32 -7.42
C ASP A 479 -27.68 -9.06 -6.84
N VAL A 480 -28.29 -9.20 -5.66
CA VAL A 480 -28.96 -8.08 -4.95
C VAL A 480 -27.94 -7.05 -4.48
N LEU A 481 -26.79 -7.50 -3.95
CA LEU A 481 -25.71 -6.59 -3.53
C LEU A 481 -25.06 -5.86 -4.71
N ILE A 482 -24.95 -6.49 -5.88
CA ILE A 482 -24.46 -5.86 -7.12
C ILE A 482 -25.43 -4.76 -7.57
N GLU A 483 -26.73 -5.00 -7.50
CA GLU A 483 -27.75 -3.99 -7.82
C GLU A 483 -27.71 -2.82 -6.82
N LEU A 484 -27.57 -3.12 -5.53
CA LEU A 484 -27.39 -2.10 -4.52
C LEU A 484 -26.15 -1.25 -4.80
N ALA A 485 -24.99 -1.87 -5.07
CA ALA A 485 -23.74 -1.18 -5.35
C ALA A 485 -23.88 -0.20 -6.54
N LYS A 486 -24.67 -0.55 -7.57
CA LYS A 486 -24.99 0.36 -8.68
C LYS A 486 -25.86 1.54 -8.24
N ARG A 487 -26.86 1.29 -7.39
CA ARG A 487 -27.76 2.33 -6.85
C ARG A 487 -27.02 3.36 -6.00
N ILE A 488 -25.99 2.91 -5.27
CA ILE A 488 -25.22 3.77 -4.35
C ILE A 488 -23.86 4.23 -4.90
N GLN A 489 -23.60 4.07 -6.20
CA GLN A 489 -22.29 4.38 -6.82
C GLN A 489 -21.88 5.86 -6.67
N ASP A 490 -22.86 6.77 -6.58
CA ASP A 490 -22.62 8.21 -6.57
C ASP A 490 -22.28 8.73 -5.17
N GLY A 491 -20.99 8.82 -4.92
CA GLY A 491 -20.41 9.40 -3.71
C GLY A 491 -20.33 8.45 -2.51
N SER A 492 -19.77 8.93 -1.41
CA SER A 492 -19.71 8.16 -0.17
C SER A 492 -21.08 8.21 0.53
N LYS A 493 -21.75 7.05 0.60
CA LYS A 493 -23.01 6.85 1.33
C LYS A 493 -22.75 6.35 2.75
N ARG A 494 -23.79 6.42 3.58
CA ARG A 494 -23.83 5.84 4.93
C ARG A 494 -24.73 4.63 4.96
N LEU A 495 -24.16 3.49 5.36
CA LEU A 495 -24.88 2.23 5.43
C LEU A 495 -24.96 1.73 6.87
N LEU A 496 -26.05 1.05 7.20
CA LEU A 496 -26.20 0.26 8.42
C LEU A 496 -26.28 -1.21 8.03
N VAL A 497 -25.46 -2.05 8.64
CA VAL A 497 -25.45 -3.50 8.43
C VAL A 497 -25.75 -4.18 9.76
N LEU A 498 -26.90 -4.84 9.85
CA LEU A 498 -27.30 -5.66 10.98
C LEU A 498 -27.07 -7.14 10.65
N VAL A 499 -26.30 -7.83 11.48
CA VAL A 499 -25.97 -9.25 11.32
C VAL A 499 -26.52 -10.02 12.52
N ASP A 500 -27.68 -10.65 12.32
CA ASP A 500 -28.32 -11.57 13.27
C ASP A 500 -28.43 -13.00 12.71
N GLY A 501 -28.03 -13.20 11.45
CA GLY A 501 -28.04 -14.50 10.77
C GLY A 501 -26.80 -14.77 9.91
N PRO A 502 -26.61 -16.03 9.48
CA PRO A 502 -27.44 -17.19 9.78
C PRO A 502 -27.21 -17.75 11.19
N PRO A 503 -28.09 -18.64 11.69
CA PRO A 503 -27.95 -19.23 13.03
C PRO A 503 -26.60 -19.95 13.23
N GLY A 504 -26.00 -19.81 14.42
CA GLY A 504 -24.67 -20.40 14.72
C GLY A 504 -24.56 -21.92 14.55
N ASN A 505 -25.68 -22.65 14.61
CA ASN A 505 -25.70 -24.10 14.32
C ASN A 505 -25.53 -24.45 12.83
N THR A 506 -25.48 -23.46 11.94
CA THR A 506 -25.24 -23.66 10.49
C THR A 506 -23.80 -24.10 10.22
N CYS A 507 -22.82 -23.38 10.77
CA CYS A 507 -21.39 -23.67 10.70
C CYS A 507 -20.63 -22.81 11.73
N ALA A 508 -19.37 -23.16 12.04
CA ALA A 508 -18.57 -22.39 12.98
C ALA A 508 -18.35 -20.95 12.48
N ASN A 509 -18.60 -19.95 13.34
CA ASN A 509 -18.57 -18.52 13.00
C ASN A 509 -19.49 -18.17 11.80
N ALA A 510 -20.72 -18.67 11.80
CA ALA A 510 -21.64 -18.55 10.67
C ALA A 510 -21.90 -17.10 10.19
N ARG A 511 -21.72 -16.12 11.08
CA ARG A 511 -21.91 -14.69 10.83
C ARG A 511 -20.65 -13.98 10.32
N TYR A 512 -19.48 -14.61 10.44
CA TYR A 512 -18.22 -14.06 9.93
C TYR A 512 -18.28 -13.64 8.46
N PRO A 513 -18.85 -14.43 7.53
CA PRO A 513 -18.84 -14.08 6.11
C PRO A 513 -19.53 -12.76 5.76
N ALA A 514 -20.41 -12.22 6.61
CA ALA A 514 -21.11 -10.95 6.35
C ALA A 514 -20.16 -9.85 5.89
N LEU A 515 -19.05 -9.68 6.61
CA LEU A 515 -18.06 -8.66 6.31
C LEU A 515 -17.28 -8.91 5.01
N PRO A 516 -16.52 -10.00 4.86
CA PRO A 516 -15.73 -10.24 3.66
C PRO A 516 -16.63 -10.34 2.43
N PHE A 517 -17.82 -10.92 2.54
CA PHE A 517 -18.77 -11.01 1.43
C PHE A 517 -19.21 -9.62 0.94
N MET A 518 -19.64 -8.74 1.85
CA MET A 518 -20.08 -7.39 1.48
C MET A 518 -18.95 -6.46 1.06
N SER A 519 -17.75 -6.63 1.63
CA SER A 519 -16.60 -5.75 1.34
C SER A 519 -16.20 -5.77 -0.13
N HIS A 520 -16.52 -6.83 -0.88
CA HIS A 520 -16.33 -6.91 -2.33
C HIS A 520 -17.17 -5.90 -3.12
N PHE A 521 -18.30 -5.45 -2.56
CA PHE A 521 -19.28 -4.63 -3.28
C PHE A 521 -19.33 -3.17 -2.79
N ILE A 522 -19.17 -2.94 -1.49
CA ILE A 522 -19.54 -1.66 -0.85
C ILE A 522 -18.45 -1.03 0.03
N SER A 523 -17.19 -1.47 -0.10
CA SER A 523 -16.06 -1.05 0.79
C SER A 523 -15.62 0.41 0.67
N ASN A 524 -16.21 1.21 -0.23
CA ASN A 524 -15.89 2.62 -0.41
C ASN A 524 -16.80 3.57 0.40
N HIS A 525 -17.73 3.02 1.19
CA HIS A 525 -18.73 3.78 1.94
C HIS A 525 -18.44 3.81 3.45
N GLU A 526 -19.12 4.70 4.18
CA GLU A 526 -19.17 4.66 5.65
C GLU A 526 -20.20 3.60 6.06
N ILE A 527 -19.78 2.59 6.82
CA ILE A 527 -20.65 1.47 7.19
C ILE A 527 -20.64 1.28 8.70
N ASP A 528 -21.81 1.34 9.32
CA ASP A 528 -22.05 0.93 10.69
C ASP A 528 -22.46 -0.55 10.73
N TRP A 529 -21.61 -1.39 11.33
CA TRP A 529 -21.79 -2.81 11.52
C TRP A 529 -22.36 -3.09 12.91
N VAL A 530 -23.43 -3.87 12.98
CA VAL A 530 -24.06 -4.32 14.21
C VAL A 530 -24.11 -5.84 14.18
N LEU A 531 -23.48 -6.49 15.15
CA LEU A 531 -23.54 -7.95 15.35
C LEU A 531 -24.31 -8.23 16.64
N ASP A 532 -25.43 -8.97 16.53
CA ASP A 532 -26.25 -9.37 17.68
C ASP A 532 -25.60 -10.52 18.48
N ASP A 533 -26.03 -10.68 19.73
CA ASP A 533 -25.67 -11.78 20.65
C ASP A 533 -24.15 -11.95 20.87
N ALA A 534 -23.44 -10.81 20.94
CA ALA A 534 -21.99 -10.74 21.03
C ALA A 534 -21.41 -11.23 22.38
N TYR A 535 -22.25 -11.65 23.34
CA TYR A 535 -21.78 -12.36 24.53
C TYR A 535 -21.46 -13.83 24.29
N ARG A 536 -21.97 -14.42 23.20
CA ARG A 536 -21.57 -15.77 22.78
C ARG A 536 -20.12 -15.79 22.35
N ASP A 537 -19.42 -16.87 22.68
CA ASP A 537 -18.00 -16.97 22.37
C ASP A 537 -17.75 -17.05 20.85
N GLU A 538 -18.65 -17.66 20.07
CA GLU A 538 -18.57 -17.65 18.60
C GLU A 538 -18.71 -16.24 18.00
N GLU A 539 -19.54 -15.38 18.58
CA GLU A 539 -19.75 -14.02 18.07
C GLU A 539 -18.61 -13.08 18.47
N LYS A 540 -17.99 -13.29 19.64
CA LYS A 540 -16.72 -12.63 19.98
C LYS A 540 -15.61 -13.01 19.00
N LEU A 541 -15.51 -14.28 18.62
CA LEU A 541 -14.54 -14.73 17.62
C LEU A 541 -14.83 -14.11 16.25
N THR A 542 -16.09 -14.03 15.84
CA THR A 542 -16.52 -13.34 14.62
C THR A 542 -16.09 -11.86 14.62
N ALA A 543 -16.32 -11.13 15.72
CA ALA A 543 -15.87 -9.75 15.87
C ALA A 543 -14.33 -9.61 15.79
N GLU A 544 -13.56 -10.55 16.36
CA GLU A 544 -12.09 -10.55 16.22
C GLU A 544 -11.64 -10.82 14.78
N LEU A 545 -12.30 -11.74 14.07
CA LEU A 545 -12.02 -12.00 12.66
C LEU A 545 -12.32 -10.78 11.78
N TRP A 546 -13.40 -10.05 12.06
CA TRP A 546 -13.73 -8.81 11.37
C TRP A 546 -12.66 -7.73 11.56
N LYS A 547 -12.19 -7.54 12.80
CA LYS A 547 -11.10 -6.60 13.09
C LYS A 547 -9.80 -6.95 12.35
N LYS A 548 -9.50 -8.25 12.22
CA LYS A 548 -8.35 -8.73 11.43
C LYS A 548 -8.53 -8.44 9.94
N TYR A 549 -9.72 -8.68 9.40
CA TYR A 549 -10.04 -8.42 7.99
C TYR A 549 -9.90 -6.93 7.66
N TRP A 550 -10.49 -6.03 8.45
CA TRP A 550 -10.33 -4.58 8.23
C TRP A 550 -8.88 -4.13 8.30
N SER A 551 -8.11 -4.66 9.25
CA SER A 551 -6.68 -4.35 9.37
C SER A 551 -5.88 -4.84 8.16
N ALA A 552 -6.18 -6.03 7.63
CA ALA A 552 -5.51 -6.59 6.46
C ALA A 552 -5.83 -5.80 5.18
N GLU A 553 -7.07 -5.35 5.02
CA GLU A 553 -7.54 -4.58 3.86
C GLU A 553 -7.29 -3.06 3.99
N ASN A 554 -6.57 -2.61 5.01
CA ASN A 554 -6.29 -1.20 5.33
C ASN A 554 -7.56 -0.33 5.44
N ILE A 555 -8.66 -0.90 5.94
CA ILE A 555 -9.92 -0.19 6.19
C ILE A 555 -9.84 0.43 7.58
N GLN A 556 -10.07 1.75 7.69
CA GLN A 556 -10.13 2.42 8.99
C GLN A 556 -11.44 2.07 9.70
N PHE A 557 -11.37 1.70 10.98
CA PHE A 557 -12.56 1.36 11.76
C PHE A 557 -12.47 1.81 13.22
N THR A 558 -13.64 2.06 13.81
CA THR A 558 -13.86 2.17 15.27
C THR A 558 -14.78 1.05 15.72
N HIS A 559 -14.68 0.60 16.97
CA HIS A 559 -15.55 -0.46 17.48
C HIS A 559 -15.85 -0.28 18.96
N ASP A 560 -17.00 -0.79 19.39
CA ASP A 560 -17.48 -0.80 20.77
C ASP A 560 -18.27 -2.10 21.05
N PHE A 561 -18.14 -2.62 22.27
CA PHE A 561 -19.03 -3.67 22.78
C PHE A 561 -20.09 -3.02 23.68
N ILE A 562 -21.34 -3.07 23.24
CA ILE A 562 -22.47 -2.45 23.92
C ILE A 562 -23.09 -3.48 24.86
N LYS A 563 -23.21 -3.09 26.13
CA LYS A 563 -23.82 -3.90 27.18
C LYS A 563 -25.34 -3.84 27.08
N ASN A 564 -25.93 -4.89 26.55
CA ASN A 564 -27.37 -5.18 26.60
C ASN A 564 -27.58 -6.63 27.08
N GLU A 565 -28.83 -7.11 27.14
CA GLU A 565 -29.18 -8.45 27.62
C GLU A 565 -28.35 -9.59 26.99
N LYS A 566 -28.06 -9.50 25.69
CA LYS A 566 -27.37 -10.54 24.90
C LYS A 566 -25.94 -10.15 24.45
N GLY A 567 -25.50 -8.94 24.75
CA GLY A 567 -24.30 -8.32 24.19
C GLY A 567 -24.47 -7.93 22.71
N MET A 568 -23.92 -6.77 22.32
CA MET A 568 -23.92 -6.31 20.93
C MET A 568 -22.54 -5.78 20.57
N PHE A 569 -22.01 -6.18 19.42
CA PHE A 569 -20.78 -5.60 18.88
C PHE A 569 -21.15 -4.57 17.82
N PHE A 570 -20.61 -3.36 17.96
CA PHE A 570 -20.83 -2.26 17.05
C PHE A 570 -19.49 -1.79 16.47
N ALA A 571 -19.42 -1.55 15.17
CA ALA A 571 -18.24 -0.97 14.55
C ALA A 571 -18.61 -0.02 13.41
N THR A 572 -17.81 1.01 13.19
CA THR A 572 -17.95 1.91 12.05
C THR A 572 -16.71 1.79 11.19
N THR A 573 -16.86 1.48 9.90
CA THR A 573 -15.78 1.50 8.91
C THR A 573 -15.88 2.73 8.03
N TYR A 574 -14.75 3.37 7.76
CA TYR A 574 -14.63 4.52 6.87
C TYR A 574 -13.97 4.06 5.58
N GLY A 575 -14.67 4.20 4.43
CA GLY A 575 -14.30 3.62 3.15
C GLY A 575 -12.84 3.81 2.72
N ARG A 576 -12.37 2.96 1.80
CA ARG A 576 -10.98 3.00 1.30
C ARG A 576 -10.64 4.37 0.75
N LYS A 577 -9.62 5.04 1.29
CA LYS A 577 -9.02 6.20 0.62
C LYS A 577 -8.48 5.72 -0.72
N SER A 578 -9.02 6.24 -1.83
CA SER A 578 -8.44 6.03 -3.15
C SER A 578 -6.98 6.49 -3.09
N THR A 579 -6.04 5.54 -3.16
CA THR A 579 -4.65 5.84 -3.46
C THR A 579 -4.63 6.50 -4.83
N SER A 580 -4.37 7.81 -4.82
CA SER A 580 -4.23 8.63 -6.03
C SER A 580 -2.96 8.25 -6.77
#